data_AF-A0A410PM24-F1
#
_entry.id   AF-A0A410PM24-F1
#
_cell.length_a   1.000
_cell.length_b   1.000
_cell.length_c   1.000
_cell.angle_alpha   90.00
_cell.angle_beta   90.00
_cell.angle_gamma   90.00
#
_symmetry.space_group_name_H-M   'P 1'
#
loop_
_entity.id
_entity.type
_entity.pdbx_description
1 polymer ?
#
loop_
_entity_poly.entity_id
_entity_poly.type
_entity_poly.pdbx_seq_one_letter_code
_entity_poly.pdbx_strand_id
1 'polypeptide(L)'
;MGIFGPSKKEIWQQLAEEIQDDYVNNGFWSGDRAEAHVYNWIVVLDTYTTSTGKSSITYTRMRAPFVNLDNFYFKIYKAGILSGLGKALGMEDINIGHKEFDDNFVIKSNNEEKVKQLFSNAGIRSLIQAQSQFNLEISGLVL
;
A
#
# COMPACT_ATOMS: atom_id res chain seq x y z
N MET A 1 15.35 -3.80 32.23
CA MET A 1 14.37 -3.38 31.20
C MET A 1 14.57 -1.90 30.97
N GLY A 2 15.06 -1.53 29.78
CA GLY A 2 15.43 -0.15 29.45
C GLY A 2 14.20 0.76 29.32
N ILE A 3 14.38 2.04 29.62
CA ILE A 3 13.34 3.09 29.66
C ILE A 3 12.87 3.50 28.25
N PHE A 4 13.30 2.80 27.21
CA PHE A 4 12.91 3.02 25.82
C PHE A 4 12.33 1.72 25.28
N GLY A 5 11.16 1.80 24.65
CA GLY A 5 10.56 0.68 23.92
C GLY A 5 11.47 0.21 22.78
N PRO A 6 11.16 -0.94 22.15
CA PRO A 6 11.97 -1.47 21.05
C PRO A 6 12.12 -0.44 19.93
N SER A 7 13.33 -0.35 19.40
CA SER A 7 13.67 0.43 18.21
C SER A 7 12.94 -0.10 16.98
N LYS A 8 12.80 0.74 15.94
CA LYS A 8 12.22 0.31 14.66
C LYS A 8 12.92 -0.93 14.09
N LYS A 9 14.24 -1.00 14.24
CA LYS A 9 15.04 -2.15 13.82
C LYS A 9 14.64 -3.41 14.59
N GLU A 10 14.55 -3.33 15.92
CA GLU A 10 14.14 -4.47 16.75
C GLU A 10 12.72 -4.95 16.40
N ILE A 11 11.80 -4.02 16.12
CA ILE A 11 10.44 -4.37 15.67
C ILE A 11 10.46 -5.05 14.29
N TRP A 12 11.25 -4.57 13.33
CA TRP A 12 11.36 -5.21 12.02
C TRP A 12 11.97 -6.61 12.09
N GLN A 13 12.94 -6.82 12.98
CA GLN A 13 13.54 -8.13 13.22
C GLN A 13 12.54 -9.09 13.87
N GLN A 14 11.83 -8.65 14.91
CA GLN A 14 10.78 -9.44 15.55
C GLN A 14 9.69 -9.83 14.56
N LEU A 15 9.25 -8.88 13.71
CA LEU A 15 8.25 -9.17 12.69
C LEU A 15 8.74 -10.22 11.70
N ALA A 16 9.98 -10.12 11.22
CA ALA A 16 10.56 -11.09 10.29
C ALA A 16 10.62 -12.51 10.92
N GLU A 17 10.99 -12.60 12.20
CA GLU A 17 10.97 -13.87 12.94
C GLU A 17 9.53 -14.43 13.08
N GLU A 18 8.55 -13.58 13.40
CA GLU A 18 7.14 -13.99 13.55
C GLU A 18 6.53 -14.50 12.24
N ILE A 19 6.85 -13.88 11.12
CA ILE A 19 6.38 -14.31 9.79
C ILE A 19 7.22 -15.47 9.21
N GLN A 20 8.22 -15.96 9.95
CA GLN A 20 9.15 -17.03 9.56
C GLN A 20 9.91 -16.73 8.27
N ASP A 21 10.37 -15.50 8.12
CA ASP A 21 10.91 -15.01 6.87
C ASP A 21 12.08 -14.03 7.06
N ASP A 22 12.62 -13.53 5.95
CA ASP A 22 13.93 -12.89 5.94
C ASP A 22 13.88 -11.41 6.38
N TYR A 23 14.69 -11.07 7.38
CA TYR A 23 15.06 -9.69 7.67
C TYR A 23 16.23 -9.27 6.77
N VAL A 24 16.03 -8.22 5.98
CA VAL A 24 17.06 -7.71 5.06
C VAL A 24 17.55 -6.34 5.52
N ASN A 25 18.84 -6.27 5.90
CA ASN A 25 19.53 -5.02 6.19
C ASN A 25 20.42 -4.63 5.00
N ASN A 26 19.88 -3.81 4.08
CA ASN A 26 20.63 -3.34 2.91
C ASN A 26 21.38 -2.01 3.16
N GLY A 27 21.79 -1.76 4.40
CA GLY A 27 22.62 -0.60 4.76
C GLY A 27 21.94 0.76 4.61
N PHE A 28 22.76 1.82 4.64
CA PHE A 28 22.37 3.23 4.85
C PHE A 28 21.43 3.83 3.80
N TRP A 29 21.25 3.18 2.64
CA TRP A 29 20.54 3.75 1.49
C TRP A 29 19.15 3.18 1.21
N SER A 30 18.77 2.06 1.84
CA SER A 30 17.49 1.39 1.52
C SER A 30 16.61 1.04 2.73
N GLY A 31 17.06 1.37 3.95
CA GLY A 31 16.28 1.24 5.18
C GLY A 31 16.09 -0.22 5.65
N ASP A 32 15.67 -0.38 6.91
CA ASP A 32 15.27 -1.67 7.45
C ASP A 32 13.96 -2.13 6.81
N ARG A 33 13.89 -3.42 6.42
CA ARG A 33 12.70 -4.05 5.86
C ARG A 33 12.56 -5.50 6.28
N ALA A 34 11.32 -5.98 6.29
CA ALA A 34 11.00 -7.40 6.36
C ALA A 34 10.54 -7.88 4.97
N GLU A 35 10.97 -9.06 4.56
CA GLU A 35 10.50 -9.72 3.35
C GLU A 35 9.66 -10.94 3.74
N ALA A 36 8.61 -11.23 2.97
CA ALA A 36 7.70 -12.34 3.21
C ALA A 36 7.41 -13.08 1.90
N HIS A 37 7.68 -14.38 1.87
CA HIS A 37 7.48 -15.28 0.77
C HIS A 37 6.06 -15.86 0.85
N VAL A 38 5.15 -15.27 0.08
CA VAL A 38 3.75 -15.66 0.02
C VAL A 38 3.49 -16.35 -1.32
N TYR A 39 3.51 -17.68 -1.32
CA TYR A 39 3.50 -18.48 -2.55
C TYR A 39 4.62 -18.08 -3.51
N ASN A 40 4.30 -17.50 -4.68
CA ASN A 40 5.27 -17.04 -5.67
C ASN A 40 5.59 -15.55 -5.54
N TRP A 41 5.12 -14.88 -4.48
CA TRP A 41 5.31 -13.46 -4.26
C TRP A 41 6.34 -13.21 -3.16
N ILE A 42 7.16 -12.19 -3.37
CA ILE A 42 7.96 -11.57 -2.31
C ILE A 42 7.23 -10.30 -1.89
N VAL A 43 6.71 -10.28 -0.68
CA VAL A 43 6.03 -9.13 -0.08
C VAL A 43 7.03 -8.41 0.82
N VAL A 44 7.33 -7.16 0.52
CA VAL A 44 8.30 -6.34 1.27
C VAL A 44 7.55 -5.34 2.13
N LEU A 45 7.87 -5.31 3.42
CA LEU A 45 7.39 -4.32 4.37
C LEU A 45 8.55 -3.40 4.76
N ASP A 46 8.37 -2.10 4.55
CA ASP A 46 9.37 -1.07 4.85
C ASP A 46 8.75 0.20 5.44
N THR A 47 9.62 1.11 5.89
CA THR A 47 9.21 2.47 6.27
C THR A 47 9.40 3.42 5.08
N TYR A 48 8.37 4.17 4.72
CA TYR A 48 8.40 5.12 3.63
C TYR A 48 8.04 6.53 4.10
N THR A 49 8.92 7.50 3.85
CA THR A 49 8.73 8.88 4.28
C THR A 49 8.52 9.77 3.06
N THR A 50 7.37 10.42 2.99
CA THR A 50 7.09 11.47 1.99
C THR A 50 7.29 12.84 2.62
N SER A 51 8.01 13.74 1.93
CA SER A 51 8.15 15.14 2.34
C SER A 51 7.49 16.06 1.32
N THR A 52 6.72 17.03 1.80
CA THR A 52 6.16 18.12 0.98
C THR A 52 7.01 19.40 1.08
N GLY A 53 8.21 19.30 1.65
CA GLY A 53 9.07 20.44 1.96
C GLY A 53 8.67 21.22 3.23
N LYS A 54 7.39 21.19 3.62
CA LYS A 54 6.87 21.82 4.86
C LYS A 54 6.53 20.81 5.96
N SER A 55 6.19 19.58 5.57
CA SER A 55 5.89 18.49 6.49
C SER A 55 6.44 17.18 5.93
N SER A 56 6.75 16.27 6.85
CA SER A 56 7.17 14.91 6.54
C SER A 56 6.17 13.94 7.18
N ILE A 57 5.68 13.00 6.39
CA ILE A 57 4.77 11.94 6.87
C ILE A 57 5.47 10.61 6.63
N THR A 58 5.56 9.80 7.68
CA THR A 58 6.14 8.46 7.65
C THR A 58 5.02 7.43 7.65
N TYR A 59 5.09 6.48 6.72
CA TYR A 59 4.15 5.37 6.58
C TYR A 59 4.89 4.05 6.74
N THR A 60 4.18 3.05 7.26
CA THR A 60 4.51 1.65 7.00
C THR A 60 3.97 1.30 5.62
N ARG A 61 4.81 0.73 4.75
CA ARG A 61 4.45 0.41 3.38
C ARG A 61 4.71 -1.06 3.11
N MET A 62 3.73 -1.70 2.45
CA MET A 62 3.82 -3.06 1.95
C MET A 62 3.88 -3.02 0.42
N ARG A 63 4.74 -3.83 -0.20
CA ARG A 63 4.94 -3.89 -1.65
C ARG A 63 5.03 -5.34 -2.11
N ALA A 64 4.45 -5.64 -3.27
CA ALA A 64 4.65 -6.91 -3.95
C ALA A 64 4.97 -6.64 -5.43
N PRO A 65 5.98 -7.28 -6.03
CA PRO A 65 6.39 -7.03 -7.40
C PRO A 65 5.33 -7.56 -8.36
N PHE A 66 4.72 -6.67 -9.14
CA PHE A 66 3.64 -7.00 -10.08
C PHE A 66 4.06 -6.70 -11.52
N VAL A 67 3.96 -7.68 -12.41
CA VAL A 67 4.22 -7.48 -13.85
C VAL A 67 3.01 -6.77 -14.47
N ASN A 68 3.14 -5.48 -14.74
CA ASN A 68 2.06 -4.64 -15.23
C ASN A 68 2.13 -4.46 -16.76
N LEU A 69 1.68 -5.46 -17.52
CA LEU A 69 1.81 -5.50 -18.98
C LEU A 69 1.08 -4.35 -19.70
N ASP A 70 -0.05 -3.91 -19.15
CA ASP A 70 -0.94 -2.94 -19.82
C ASP A 70 -0.84 -1.53 -19.23
N ASN A 71 0.20 -1.25 -18.43
CA ASN A 71 0.33 -0.01 -17.66
C ASN A 71 -0.93 0.34 -16.87
N PHE A 72 -1.61 -0.67 -16.31
CA PHE A 72 -2.81 -0.48 -15.51
C PHE A 72 -2.46 0.27 -14.23
N TYR A 73 -3.08 1.43 -14.04
CA TYR A 73 -2.94 2.24 -12.85
C TYR A 73 -4.28 2.27 -12.13
N PHE A 74 -4.26 1.99 -10.84
CA PHE A 74 -5.36 2.38 -9.98
C PHE A 74 -4.88 2.74 -8.59
N LYS A 75 -5.70 3.51 -7.91
CA LYS A 75 -5.51 3.93 -6.53
C LYS A 75 -6.84 3.92 -5.81
N ILE A 76 -6.85 3.38 -4.60
CA ILE A 76 -8.03 3.38 -3.71
C ILE A 76 -7.62 3.76 -2.30
N TYR A 77 -8.42 4.62 -1.68
CA TYR A 77 -8.26 5.06 -0.30
C TYR A 77 -9.62 5.44 0.29
N LYS A 78 -9.70 5.45 1.62
CA LYS A 78 -10.93 5.79 2.33
C LYS A 78 -11.30 7.26 2.14
N ALA A 79 -12.58 7.53 1.93
CA ALA A 79 -13.11 8.89 1.84
C ALA A 79 -12.75 9.70 3.11
N GLY A 80 -12.41 10.98 2.92
CA GLY A 80 -12.03 11.88 4.02
C GLY A 80 -10.55 11.81 4.47
N ILE A 81 -9.74 10.84 4.01
CA ILE A 81 -8.30 10.74 4.37
C ILE A 81 -7.40 11.48 3.35
N LEU A 82 -7.74 12.72 3.01
CA LEU A 82 -6.99 13.56 2.06
C LEU A 82 -5.86 14.35 2.78
N SER A 83 -4.83 13.67 3.30
CA SER A 83 -3.74 14.38 4.01
C SER A 83 -2.41 14.50 3.25
N GLY A 84 -2.26 13.87 2.07
CA GLY A 84 -0.97 13.95 1.36
C GLY A 84 -0.82 13.09 0.10
N LEU A 85 -1.91 12.71 -0.57
CA LEU A 85 -1.82 11.85 -1.75
C LEU A 85 -1.40 12.65 -2.98
N GLY A 86 -0.36 12.15 -3.65
CA GLY A 86 0.16 12.68 -4.90
C GLY A 86 -0.93 12.90 -5.95
N LYS A 87 -0.74 13.98 -6.68
CA LYS A 87 -1.59 14.51 -7.75
C LYS A 87 -1.74 13.48 -8.90
N ALA A 88 -2.81 12.69 -8.90
CA ALA A 88 -3.34 12.12 -10.14
C ALA A 88 -4.09 13.24 -10.88
N LEU A 89 -3.34 14.22 -11.40
CA LEU A 89 -3.92 15.35 -12.12
C LEU A 89 -4.69 14.84 -13.34
N GLY A 90 -6.01 15.02 -13.31
CA GLY A 90 -6.90 14.71 -14.44
C GLY A 90 -7.66 13.39 -14.38
N MET A 91 -7.53 12.58 -13.32
CA MET A 91 -8.36 11.37 -13.15
C MET A 91 -9.57 11.65 -12.26
N GLU A 92 -10.75 11.41 -12.83
CA GLU A 92 -12.03 11.47 -12.15
C GLU A 92 -12.22 10.29 -11.19
N ASP A 93 -13.09 10.48 -10.21
CA ASP A 93 -13.44 9.44 -9.25
C ASP A 93 -14.40 8.43 -9.90
N ILE A 94 -14.10 7.14 -9.76
CA ILE A 94 -14.85 6.05 -10.40
C ILE A 94 -15.80 5.42 -9.38
N ASN A 95 -17.07 5.34 -9.73
CA ASN A 95 -18.05 4.51 -9.03
C ASN A 95 -18.06 3.10 -9.61
N ILE A 96 -17.87 2.09 -8.77
CA ILE A 96 -17.89 0.68 -9.20
C ILE A 96 -19.28 0.06 -9.17
N GLY A 97 -20.31 0.79 -8.71
CA GLY A 97 -21.70 0.36 -8.71
C GLY A 97 -22.13 -0.35 -7.42
N HIS A 98 -21.35 -0.20 -6.35
CA HIS A 98 -21.63 -0.77 -5.04
C HIS A 98 -21.76 0.38 -4.03
N LYS A 99 -22.98 0.86 -3.81
CA LYS A 99 -23.25 2.10 -3.06
C LYS A 99 -22.46 2.23 -1.75
N GLU A 100 -22.49 1.22 -0.88
CA GLU A 100 -21.76 1.27 0.39
C GLU A 100 -20.24 1.37 0.19
N PHE A 101 -19.71 0.72 -0.84
CA PHE A 101 -18.28 0.79 -1.16
C PHE A 101 -17.92 2.16 -1.77
N ASP A 102 -18.71 2.63 -2.72
CA ASP A 102 -18.55 3.91 -3.41
C ASP A 102 -18.69 5.11 -2.43
N ASP A 103 -19.55 4.98 -1.41
CA ASP A 103 -19.69 5.99 -0.34
C ASP A 103 -18.45 6.04 0.57
N ASN A 104 -17.77 4.91 0.77
CA ASN A 104 -16.67 4.76 1.73
C ASN A 104 -15.28 4.97 1.13
N PHE A 105 -15.13 4.81 -0.19
CA PHE A 105 -13.83 4.80 -0.86
C PHE A 105 -13.81 5.70 -2.09
N VAL A 106 -12.68 6.38 -2.27
CA VAL A 106 -12.37 7.08 -3.51
C VAL A 106 -11.49 6.18 -4.36
N ILE A 107 -11.90 5.96 -5.62
CA ILE A 107 -11.21 5.11 -6.58
C ILE A 107 -10.81 5.97 -7.78
N LYS A 108 -9.55 5.88 -8.17
CA LYS A 108 -9.01 6.52 -9.38
C LYS A 108 -8.30 5.49 -10.23
N SER A 109 -8.49 5.53 -11.54
CA SER A 109 -7.81 4.60 -12.46
C SER A 109 -7.68 5.19 -13.86
N ASN A 110 -6.73 4.68 -14.64
CA ASN A 110 -6.66 4.91 -16.08
C ASN A 110 -7.51 3.91 -16.90
N ASN A 111 -8.18 2.95 -16.26
CA ASN A 111 -9.05 1.98 -16.90
C ASN A 111 -10.24 1.61 -15.99
N GLU A 112 -11.38 2.24 -16.25
CA GLU A 112 -12.62 2.05 -15.47
C GLU A 112 -13.16 0.62 -15.53
N GLU A 113 -13.09 -0.03 -16.69
CA GLU A 113 -13.60 -1.39 -16.86
C GLU A 113 -12.79 -2.39 -16.01
N LYS A 114 -11.46 -2.30 -16.05
CA LYS A 114 -10.58 -3.17 -15.25
C LYS A 114 -10.74 -2.97 -13.75
N VAL A 115 -10.89 -1.73 -13.29
CA VAL A 115 -11.09 -1.46 -11.86
C VAL A 115 -12.45 -1.97 -11.39
N LYS A 116 -13.50 -1.82 -12.21
CA LYS A 116 -14.82 -2.43 -11.96
C LYS A 116 -14.75 -3.95 -11.93
N GLN A 117 -14.01 -4.56 -12.85
CA GLN A 117 -13.81 -6.02 -12.87
C GLN A 117 -13.09 -6.49 -11.61
N LEU A 118 -11.99 -5.83 -11.20
CA LEU A 118 -11.26 -6.15 -9.98
C LEU A 118 -12.17 -6.11 -8.75
N PHE A 119 -12.93 -5.02 -8.60
CA PHE A 119 -13.83 -4.84 -7.46
C PHE A 119 -15.20 -5.49 -7.64
N SER A 120 -15.45 -6.26 -8.71
CA SER A 120 -16.64 -7.11 -8.81
C SER A 120 -16.59 -8.29 -7.84
N ASN A 121 -15.38 -8.68 -7.40
CA ASN A 121 -15.16 -9.72 -6.40
C ASN A 121 -15.54 -9.24 -4.99
N ALA A 122 -16.55 -9.86 -4.38
CA ALA A 122 -17.01 -9.50 -3.05
C ALA A 122 -15.96 -9.71 -1.94
N GLY A 123 -15.13 -10.76 -2.04
CA GLY A 123 -14.07 -11.01 -1.08
C GLY A 123 -13.02 -9.90 -1.04
N ILE A 124 -12.62 -9.39 -2.22
CA ILE A 124 -11.70 -8.24 -2.30
C ILE A 124 -12.34 -7.01 -1.65
N ARG A 125 -13.60 -6.71 -1.95
CA ARG A 125 -14.31 -5.59 -1.32
C ARG A 125 -14.37 -5.73 0.20
N SER A 126 -14.69 -6.92 0.72
CA SER A 126 -14.74 -7.17 2.16
C SER A 126 -13.38 -7.00 2.84
N LEU A 127 -12.30 -7.48 2.23
CA LEU A 127 -10.93 -7.30 2.74
C LEU A 127 -10.53 -5.82 2.81
N ILE A 128 -10.90 -5.05 1.78
CA ILE A 128 -10.68 -3.60 1.73
C ILE A 128 -11.51 -2.87 2.79
N GLN A 129 -12.79 -3.21 2.93
CA GLN A 129 -13.69 -2.62 3.93
C GLN A 129 -13.21 -2.85 5.38
N ALA A 130 -12.55 -3.98 5.65
CA ALA A 130 -12.01 -4.29 6.97
C ALA A 130 -10.81 -3.40 7.37
N GLN A 131 -10.18 -2.70 6.42
CA GLN A 131 -9.02 -1.86 6.71
C GLN A 131 -9.45 -0.49 7.26
N SER A 132 -8.93 -0.12 8.43
CA SER A 132 -9.27 1.14 9.09
C SER A 132 -8.71 2.36 8.36
N GLN A 133 -7.43 2.30 7.99
CA GLN A 133 -6.71 3.32 7.24
C GLN A 133 -5.68 2.68 6.32
N PHE A 134 -5.78 2.95 5.02
CA PHE A 134 -4.82 2.45 4.05
C PHE A 134 -4.81 3.33 2.79
N ASN A 135 -3.79 3.13 1.97
CA ASN A 135 -3.73 3.57 0.59
C ASN A 135 -3.17 2.40 -0.22
N LEU A 136 -3.95 1.91 -1.18
CA LEU A 136 -3.55 0.83 -2.08
C LEU A 136 -3.42 1.38 -3.50
N GLU A 137 -2.31 1.05 -4.15
CA GLU A 137 -1.99 1.53 -5.48
C GLU A 137 -1.30 0.44 -6.29
N ILE A 138 -1.72 0.25 -7.53
CA ILE A 138 -0.89 -0.35 -8.57
C ILE A 138 -0.32 0.81 -9.38
N SER A 139 1.00 0.99 -9.33
CA SER A 139 1.71 1.96 -10.14
C SER A 139 2.54 1.27 -11.21
N GLY A 140 2.57 1.87 -12.40
CA GLY A 140 3.48 1.47 -13.46
C GLY A 140 4.88 2.00 -13.15
N LEU A 141 5.72 1.17 -12.55
CA LEU A 141 7.17 1.33 -12.62
C LEU A 141 7.69 0.07 -13.30
N VAL A 142 8.08 0.23 -14.57
CA VAL A 142 8.92 -0.74 -15.27
C VAL A 142 10.21 -0.82 -14.47
N LEU A 143 10.58 -2.03 -14.03
CA LEU A 143 11.88 -2.31 -13.40
C LEU A 143 13.02 -1.89 -14.33
#